data_AF-A0A6M1SEA0-F1
#
_entry.id   AF-A0A6M1SEA0-F1
#
_cell.length_a   1.000
_cell.length_b   1.000
_cell.length_c   1.000
_cell.angle_alpha   90.00
_cell.angle_beta   90.00
_cell.angle_gamma   90.00
#
_symmetry.space_group_name_H-M   'P 1'
#
loop_
_entity.id
_entity.type
_entity.pdbx_description
1 polymer ?
#
loop_
_entity_poly.entity_id
_entity_poly.type
_entity_poly.pdbx_seq_one_letter_code
_entity_poly.pdbx_strand_id
1 'polypeptide(L)'
;LERYQLKPSQIGLELTESVLLDERAGDMGPRLQALRDQGYAIAIDDFGTGYSSLGYLKRLPVDKIKLDRAFIRELPHDQADAAIVTAVLAMAAGMGLDVVAEGVETQAQCQFLSKAGCTLVQGFYFAKPLSAAELEQRWVPLPLAEGAN
;
A
#
# COMPACT_ATOMS: atom_id res chain seq x y z
N LEU A 1 19.85 6.07 -7.74
CA LEU A 1 19.86 6.84 -6.48
C LEU A 1 20.87 7.99 -6.52
N GLU A 2 22.15 7.71 -6.78
CA GLU A 2 23.23 8.71 -6.82
C GLU A 2 22.95 9.94 -7.69
N ARG A 3 22.46 9.74 -8.92
CA ARG A 3 22.10 10.83 -9.85
C ARG A 3 21.17 11.89 -9.23
N TYR A 4 20.27 11.48 -8.34
CA TYR A 4 19.26 12.35 -7.73
C TYR A 4 19.47 12.52 -6.22
N GLN A 5 20.60 12.04 -5.67
CA GLN A 5 20.94 12.13 -4.25
C GLN A 5 19.85 11.59 -3.30
N LEU A 6 19.12 10.55 -3.73
CA LEU A 6 18.07 9.93 -2.96
C LEU A 6 18.61 8.78 -2.10
N LYS A 7 18.11 8.66 -0.88
CA LYS A 7 18.30 7.48 -0.02
C LYS A 7 17.31 6.38 -0.42
N PRO A 8 17.65 5.08 -0.27
CA PRO A 8 16.72 3.98 -0.50
C PRO A 8 15.39 4.13 0.26
N SER A 9 15.43 4.66 1.48
CA SER A 9 14.24 4.90 2.33
C SER A 9 13.27 5.95 1.79
N GLN A 10 13.66 6.70 0.75
CA GLN A 10 12.79 7.65 0.05
C GLN A 10 12.10 7.02 -1.17
N ILE A 11 12.37 5.74 -1.46
CA ILE A 11 11.82 5.01 -2.60
C ILE A 11 10.97 3.85 -2.07
N GLY A 12 9.69 3.87 -2.42
CA GLY A 12 8.80 2.71 -2.30
C GLY A 12 8.93 1.81 -3.51
N LEU A 13 9.00 0.50 -3.29
CA LEU A 13 8.95 -0.52 -4.33
C LEU A 13 7.61 -1.23 -4.25
N GLU A 14 6.83 -1.17 -5.32
CA GLU A 14 5.53 -1.84 -5.42
C GLU A 14 5.66 -3.06 -6.34
N LEU A 15 5.27 -4.22 -5.85
CA LEU A 15 5.24 -5.46 -6.64
C LEU A 15 3.81 -5.97 -6.67
N THR A 16 3.28 -6.21 -7.88
CA THR A 16 1.96 -6.80 -8.01
C THR A 16 1.93 -8.21 -7.43
N GLU A 17 0.78 -8.58 -6.89
CA GLU A 17 0.53 -9.91 -6.31
C GLU A 17 0.93 -11.05 -7.27
N SER A 18 0.61 -10.90 -8.56
CA SER A 18 0.91 -11.90 -9.59
C SER A 18 2.40 -12.18 -9.74
N VAL A 19 3.25 -11.16 -9.62
CA VAL A 19 4.71 -11.32 -9.73
C VAL A 19 5.27 -12.12 -8.55
N LEU A 20 4.69 -11.93 -7.36
CA LEU A 20 5.14 -12.63 -6.15
C LEU A 20 4.77 -14.12 -6.16
N LEU A 21 3.73 -14.49 -6.90
CA LEU A 21 3.20 -15.86 -7.00
C LEU A 21 3.75 -16.62 -8.22
N ASP A 22 4.51 -15.96 -9.11
CA ASP A 22 5.08 -16.62 -10.28
C ASP A 22 6.20 -17.58 -9.86
N GLU A 23 5.95 -18.89 -9.95
CA GLU A 23 6.93 -19.94 -9.66
C GLU A 23 8.22 -19.82 -10.49
N ARG A 24 8.15 -19.18 -11.67
CA ARG A 24 9.32 -18.93 -12.52
C ARG A 24 10.26 -17.89 -11.92
N ALA A 25 9.76 -17.03 -11.04
CA ALA A 25 10.57 -16.03 -10.33
C ALA A 25 11.46 -16.65 -9.24
N GLY A 26 11.18 -17.90 -8.84
CA GLY A 26 11.86 -18.58 -7.75
C GLY A 26 11.49 -18.01 -6.38
N ASP A 27 12.30 -18.31 -5.35
CA ASP A 27 12.08 -17.75 -4.01
C ASP A 27 12.44 -16.26 -3.99
N MET A 28 11.40 -15.42 -3.89
CA MET A 28 11.53 -13.96 -3.85
C MET A 28 11.95 -13.44 -2.47
N GLY A 29 11.75 -14.21 -1.41
CA GLY A 29 12.02 -13.79 -0.02
C GLY A 29 13.42 -13.20 0.18
N PRO A 30 14.51 -13.92 -0.18
CA PRO A 30 15.87 -13.42 -0.02
C PRO A 30 16.15 -12.14 -0.80
N ARG A 31 15.54 -11.96 -1.98
CA ARG A 31 15.74 -10.77 -2.81
C ARG A 31 15.04 -9.56 -2.21
N LEU A 32 13.81 -9.74 -1.72
CA LEU A 32 13.07 -8.70 -1.02
C LEU A 32 13.76 -8.32 0.30
N GLN A 33 14.29 -9.29 1.03
CA GLN A 33 15.07 -9.01 2.24
C GLN A 33 16.30 -8.17 1.93
N ALA A 34 17.07 -8.52 0.88
CA ALA A 34 18.24 -7.75 0.49
C ALA A 34 17.91 -6.30 0.08
N LEU A 35 16.71 -6.04 -0.45
CA LEU A 35 16.23 -4.68 -0.73
C LEU A 35 15.84 -3.95 0.55
N ARG A 36 15.16 -4.61 1.50
CA ARG A 36 14.84 -4.00 2.80
C ARG A 36 16.10 -3.68 3.61
N ASP A 37 17.11 -4.54 3.56
CA ASP A 37 18.39 -4.31 4.24
C ASP A 37 19.13 -3.08 3.68
N GLN A 38 18.88 -2.72 2.42
CA GLN A 38 19.37 -1.46 1.83
C GLN A 38 18.53 -0.25 2.26
N GLY A 39 17.36 -0.45 2.84
CA GLY A 39 16.47 0.58 3.36
C GLY A 39 15.26 0.88 2.47
N TYR A 40 14.98 0.09 1.43
CA TYR A 40 13.76 0.26 0.63
C TYR A 40 12.52 -0.16 1.42
N ALA A 41 11.43 0.61 1.28
CA ALA A 41 10.10 0.17 1.71
C ALA A 41 9.45 -0.63 0.58
N ILE A 42 8.87 -1.78 0.91
CA ILE A 42 8.27 -2.69 -0.07
C ILE A 42 6.78 -2.85 0.19
N ALA A 43 5.97 -2.70 -0.85
CA ALA A 43 4.53 -2.90 -0.82
C ALA A 43 4.09 -3.95 -1.83
N ILE A 44 3.03 -4.69 -1.50
CA ILE A 44 2.33 -5.57 -2.44
C ILE A 44 1.18 -4.77 -3.07
N ASP A 45 1.19 -4.68 -4.38
CA ASP A 45 0.20 -3.97 -5.20
C ASP A 45 -0.94 -4.89 -5.66
N ASP A 46 -2.11 -4.31 -5.94
CA ASP A 46 -3.33 -5.01 -6.37
C ASP A 46 -3.79 -6.14 -5.42
N PHE A 47 -3.54 -6.01 -4.10
CA PHE A 47 -3.79 -7.09 -3.14
C PHE A 47 -5.28 -7.45 -3.08
N GLY A 48 -5.56 -8.75 -3.26
CA GLY A 48 -6.91 -9.33 -3.19
C GLY A 48 -7.56 -9.55 -4.56
N THR A 49 -6.93 -9.11 -5.65
CA THR A 49 -7.40 -9.43 -7.01
C THR A 49 -6.91 -10.78 -7.52
N GLY A 50 -5.91 -11.36 -6.85
CA GLY A 50 -5.30 -12.65 -7.16
C GLY A 50 -5.48 -13.72 -6.08
N TYR A 51 -4.68 -14.79 -6.19
CA TYR A 51 -4.67 -15.93 -5.27
C TYR A 51 -3.52 -15.82 -4.26
N SER A 52 -3.60 -14.88 -3.31
CA SER A 52 -2.60 -14.77 -2.25
C SER A 52 -2.81 -15.83 -1.19
N SER A 53 -1.84 -16.72 -1.05
CA SER A 53 -1.75 -17.54 0.16
C SER A 53 -1.35 -16.64 1.33
N LEU A 54 -2.22 -16.48 2.34
CA LEU A 54 -1.87 -15.79 3.60
C LEU A 54 -0.62 -16.40 4.26
N GLY A 55 -0.41 -17.71 4.06
CA GLY A 55 0.78 -18.39 4.53
C GLY A 55 2.05 -17.91 3.82
N TYR A 56 1.95 -17.56 2.53
CA TYR A 56 3.06 -16.97 1.77
C TYR A 56 3.29 -15.52 2.18
N LEU A 57 2.24 -14.70 2.25
CA LEU A 57 2.30 -13.31 2.71
C LEU A 57 3.04 -13.19 4.05
N LYS A 58 2.72 -14.08 5.02
CA LYS A 58 3.35 -14.12 6.34
C LYS A 58 4.89 -14.27 6.31
N ARG A 59 5.47 -14.84 5.24
CA ARG A 59 6.92 -15.07 5.11
C ARG A 59 7.63 -14.00 4.29
N LEU A 60 6.89 -13.17 3.57
CA LEU A 60 7.48 -12.16 2.71
C LEU A 60 7.96 -10.98 3.55
N PRO A 61 9.21 -10.53 3.36
CA PRO A 61 9.71 -9.34 4.03
C PRO A 61 9.19 -8.12 3.27
N VAL A 62 7.95 -7.72 3.58
CA VAL A 62 7.26 -6.54 3.02
C VAL A 62 6.78 -5.66 4.17
N ASP A 63 6.53 -4.38 3.88
CA ASP A 63 6.12 -3.41 4.88
C ASP A 63 4.63 -3.06 4.75
N LYS A 64 4.07 -3.15 3.53
CA LYS A 64 2.69 -2.72 3.25
C LYS A 64 1.98 -3.64 2.27
N ILE A 65 0.65 -3.59 2.31
CA ILE A 65 -0.22 -4.07 1.24
C ILE A 65 -1.08 -2.92 0.72
N LYS A 66 -1.37 -2.94 -0.58
CA LYS A 66 -2.25 -1.98 -1.23
C LYS A 66 -3.52 -2.71 -1.63
N LEU A 67 -4.62 -2.39 -0.94
CA LEU A 67 -5.90 -3.03 -1.12
C LEU A 67 -6.56 -2.47 -2.39
N ASP A 68 -6.80 -3.36 -3.36
CA ASP A 68 -7.28 -2.96 -4.68
C ASP A 68 -8.64 -2.25 -4.63
N ARG A 69 -8.83 -1.34 -5.58
CA ARG A 69 -10.05 -0.54 -5.73
C ARG A 69 -11.32 -1.36 -5.90
N ALA A 70 -11.24 -2.61 -6.37
CA ALA A 70 -12.40 -3.49 -6.53
C ALA A 70 -13.16 -3.66 -5.21
N PHE A 71 -12.45 -3.70 -4.07
CA PHE A 71 -13.04 -3.80 -2.74
C PHE A 71 -13.46 -2.45 -2.14
N ILE A 72 -13.00 -1.34 -2.73
CA ILE A 72 -13.26 0.01 -2.23
C ILE A 72 -14.48 0.63 -2.91
N ARG A 73 -14.72 0.28 -4.17
CA ARG A 73 -15.70 0.94 -5.04
C ARG A 73 -17.11 0.97 -4.45
N GLU A 74 -17.59 -0.16 -3.92
CA GLU A 74 -18.97 -0.27 -3.42
C GLU A 74 -19.10 0.05 -1.92
N LEU A 75 -18.02 0.43 -1.24
CA LEU A 75 -18.08 0.81 0.17
C LEU A 75 -18.86 2.12 0.36
N PRO A 76 -19.62 2.26 1.47
CA PRO A 76 -19.82 1.26 2.54
C PRO A 76 -21.07 0.38 2.33
N HIS A 77 -21.68 0.41 1.14
CA HIS A 77 -23.01 -0.14 0.93
C HIS A 77 -23.02 -1.65 0.67
N ASP A 78 -21.99 -2.17 0.01
CA ASP A 78 -21.81 -3.60 -0.14
C ASP A 78 -21.27 -4.23 1.15
N GLN A 79 -22.06 -5.13 1.74
CA GLN A 79 -21.71 -5.77 3.01
C GLN A 79 -20.56 -6.78 2.87
N ALA A 80 -20.42 -7.41 1.70
CA ALA A 80 -19.34 -8.35 1.45
C ALA A 80 -18.01 -7.61 1.33
N ASP A 81 -17.95 -6.53 0.55
CA ASP A 81 -16.76 -5.68 0.45
C ASP A 81 -16.40 -5.07 1.80
N ALA A 82 -17.37 -4.55 2.55
CA ALA A 82 -17.14 -4.01 3.89
C ALA A 82 -16.56 -5.08 4.85
N ALA A 83 -17.06 -6.31 4.80
CA ALA A 83 -16.55 -7.43 5.59
C ALA A 83 -15.13 -7.83 5.16
N ILE A 84 -14.86 -7.92 3.86
CA ILE A 84 -13.54 -8.27 3.32
C ILE A 84 -12.51 -7.20 3.72
N VAL A 85 -12.80 -5.93 3.50
CA VAL A 85 -11.92 -4.81 3.85
C VAL A 85 -11.59 -4.84 5.35
N THR A 86 -12.60 -5.01 6.20
CA THR A 86 -12.41 -5.09 7.65
C THR A 86 -11.53 -6.29 8.04
N ALA A 87 -11.73 -7.44 7.42
CA ALA A 87 -10.94 -8.64 7.68
C ALA A 87 -9.47 -8.47 7.23
N VAL A 88 -9.24 -7.88 6.06
CA VAL A 88 -7.90 -7.59 5.54
C VAL A 88 -7.16 -6.60 6.43
N LEU A 89 -7.82 -5.53 6.90
CA LEU A 89 -7.24 -4.56 7.83
C LEU A 89 -6.83 -5.22 9.14
N ALA A 90 -7.69 -6.06 9.72
CA ALA A 90 -7.38 -6.79 10.95
C ALA A 90 -6.22 -7.78 10.76
N MET A 91 -6.18 -8.49 9.63
CA MET A 91 -5.10 -9.40 9.28
C MET A 91 -3.77 -8.65 9.13
N ALA A 92 -3.73 -7.56 8.37
CA ALA A 92 -2.53 -6.76 8.14
C ALA A 92 -1.99 -6.20 9.47
N ALA A 93 -2.86 -5.67 10.33
CA ALA A 93 -2.48 -5.24 11.67
C ALA A 93 -1.86 -6.38 12.50
N GLY A 94 -2.43 -7.59 12.45
CA GLY A 94 -1.88 -8.77 13.11
C GLY A 94 -0.53 -9.25 12.54
N MET A 95 -0.20 -8.88 11.31
CA MET A 95 1.08 -9.17 10.66
C MET A 95 2.09 -8.00 10.79
N GLY A 96 1.69 -6.86 11.35
CA GLY A 96 2.52 -5.65 11.41
C GLY A 96 2.72 -5.00 10.04
N LEU A 97 1.75 -5.12 9.14
CA LEU A 97 1.75 -4.53 7.80
C LEU A 97 0.88 -3.28 7.76
N ASP A 98 1.35 -2.22 7.11
CA ASP A 98 0.48 -1.08 6.77
C ASP A 98 -0.46 -1.45 5.62
N VAL A 99 -1.63 -0.79 5.57
CA VAL A 99 -2.59 -0.94 4.46
C VAL A 99 -2.83 0.40 3.81
N VAL A 100 -2.63 0.46 2.49
CA VAL A 100 -3.08 1.57 1.65
C VAL A 100 -4.35 1.14 0.94
N ALA A 101 -5.48 1.80 1.20
CA ALA A 101 -6.71 1.54 0.43
C ALA A 101 -6.73 2.39 -0.86
N GLU A 102 -6.81 1.73 -2.01
CA GLU A 102 -6.72 2.40 -3.31
C GLU A 102 -8.09 2.60 -3.98
N GLY A 103 -8.18 3.61 -4.84
CA GLY A 103 -9.41 3.92 -5.57
C GLY A 103 -10.49 4.55 -4.69
N VAL A 104 -10.12 5.30 -3.66
CA VAL A 104 -11.07 6.07 -2.85
C VAL A 104 -11.59 7.28 -3.63
N GLU A 105 -12.90 7.32 -3.88
CA GLU A 105 -13.56 8.34 -4.70
C GLU A 105 -14.57 9.20 -3.91
N THR A 106 -15.02 8.74 -2.73
CA THR A 106 -16.05 9.45 -1.95
C THR A 106 -15.66 9.67 -0.48
N GLN A 107 -16.27 10.69 0.13
CA GLN A 107 -16.12 10.94 1.56
C GLN A 107 -16.66 9.77 2.41
N ALA A 108 -17.71 9.09 1.96
CA ALA A 108 -18.29 7.95 2.66
C ALA A 108 -17.30 6.78 2.74
N GLN A 109 -16.58 6.50 1.65
CA GLN A 109 -15.49 5.51 1.62
C GLN A 109 -14.37 5.90 2.59
N CYS A 110 -13.89 7.14 2.57
CA CYS A 110 -12.90 7.65 3.54
C CYS A 110 -13.34 7.46 4.99
N GLN A 111 -14.59 7.81 5.31
CA GLN A 111 -15.12 7.70 6.67
C GLN A 111 -15.25 6.24 7.12
N PHE A 112 -15.67 5.35 6.23
CA PHE A 112 -15.69 3.92 6.50
C PHE A 112 -14.29 3.39 6.79
N LEU A 113 -13.33 3.66 5.88
CA LEU A 113 -11.95 3.20 5.98
C LEU A 113 -11.28 3.72 7.27
N SER A 114 -11.46 5.00 7.58
CA SER A 114 -10.94 5.61 8.80
C SER A 114 -11.51 4.96 10.06
N LYS A 115 -12.83 4.69 10.11
CA LYS A 115 -13.47 3.98 11.23
C LYS A 115 -13.01 2.52 11.36
N ALA A 116 -12.72 1.87 10.22
CA ALA A 116 -12.18 0.52 10.18
C ALA A 116 -10.67 0.45 10.54
N GLY A 117 -10.02 1.59 10.77
CA GLY A 117 -8.61 1.66 11.20
C GLY A 117 -7.61 1.81 10.04
N CYS A 118 -8.06 2.05 8.81
CA CYS A 118 -7.18 2.34 7.69
C CYS A 118 -6.77 3.83 7.70
N THR A 119 -5.47 4.10 7.81
CA THR A 119 -4.92 5.46 7.93
C THR A 119 -4.29 5.98 6.63
N LEU A 120 -4.01 5.10 5.67
CA LEU A 120 -3.40 5.44 4.38
C LEU A 120 -4.42 5.17 3.27
N VAL A 121 -4.71 6.18 2.47
CA VAL A 121 -5.70 6.11 1.40
C VAL A 121 -5.18 6.81 0.15
N GLN A 122 -5.53 6.26 -1.01
CA GLN A 122 -5.21 6.82 -2.32
C GLN A 122 -6.46 6.80 -3.19
N GLY A 123 -6.76 7.90 -3.86
CA GLY A 123 -7.82 7.91 -4.86
C GLY A 123 -8.30 9.30 -5.28
N PHE A 124 -9.24 9.29 -6.22
CA PHE A 124 -9.72 10.50 -6.89
C PHE A 124 -10.48 11.46 -5.98
N TYR A 125 -10.91 11.01 -4.80
CA TYR A 125 -11.45 11.90 -3.77
C TYR A 125 -10.44 13.02 -3.40
N PHE A 126 -9.14 12.73 -3.42
CA PHE A 126 -8.07 13.68 -3.11
C PHE A 126 -7.49 14.33 -4.38
N ALA A 127 -7.07 13.49 -5.33
CA ALA A 127 -6.52 13.92 -6.60
C ALA A 127 -6.55 12.78 -7.62
N LYS A 128 -6.79 13.12 -8.88
CA LYS A 128 -6.42 12.27 -10.02
C LYS A 128 -4.89 12.31 -10.21
N PRO A 129 -4.28 11.37 -10.95
CA PRO A 129 -2.89 11.47 -11.37
C PRO A 129 -2.60 12.83 -11.99
N LEU A 130 -1.49 13.43 -11.58
CA LEU A 130 -1.08 14.78 -11.96
C LEU A 130 0.25 14.72 -12.71
N SER A 131 0.50 15.70 -13.56
CA SER A 131 1.86 15.99 -14.00
C SER A 131 2.73 16.45 -12.81
N ALA A 132 4.06 16.35 -12.95
CA ALA A 132 4.98 16.82 -11.92
C ALA A 132 4.76 18.31 -11.59
N ALA A 133 4.53 19.16 -12.60
CA ALA A 133 4.28 20.58 -12.40
C ALA A 133 2.98 20.88 -11.63
N GLU A 134 1.90 20.15 -11.93
CA GLU A 134 0.64 20.27 -11.19
C GLU A 134 0.77 19.77 -9.75
N LEU A 135 1.54 18.70 -9.54
CA LEU A 135 1.84 18.19 -8.21
C LEU A 135 2.62 19.24 -7.40
N GLU A 136 3.69 19.81 -7.95
CA GLU A 136 4.51 20.84 -7.28
C GLU A 136 3.68 22.05 -6.84
N GLN A 137 2.71 22.48 -7.65
CA GLN A 137 1.82 23.59 -7.31
C GLN A 137 0.85 23.26 -6.17
N ARG A 138 0.46 21.99 -6.05
CA ARG A 138 -0.49 21.50 -5.04
C ARG A 138 0.21 20.94 -3.80
N TRP A 139 1.52 20.70 -3.87
CA TRP A 139 2.28 20.04 -2.81
C TRP A 139 2.38 20.97 -1.61
N VAL A 140 1.65 20.64 -0.56
CA VAL A 140 1.82 21.26 0.74
C VAL A 140 2.76 20.35 1.52
N PRO A 141 4.04 20.70 1.70
CA PRO A 141 4.90 19.90 2.54
C PRO A 141 4.31 19.87 3.95
N LEU A 142 4.11 18.66 4.48
CA LEU A 142 3.92 18.52 5.93
C LEU A 142 5.16 19.13 6.58
N PRO A 143 5.02 19.89 7.68
CA PRO A 143 6.18 20.35 8.43
C PRO A 143 7.04 19.13 8.71
N LEU A 144 8.31 19.17 8.29
CA LEU A 144 9.29 18.15 8.66
C LEU A 144 9.23 18.06 10.19
N ALA A 145 8.95 16.87 10.71
CA ALA A 145 9.02 16.65 12.14
C ALA A 145 10.45 17.02 12.57
N GLU A 146 10.62 18.18 13.21
CA GLU A 146 11.87 18.57 13.83
C GLU A 146 12.13 17.58 14.96
N GLY A 147 13.19 16.77 14.82
CA GLY A 147 13.70 15.93 15.91
C GLY A 147 13.29 14.46 15.85
N ALA A 148 14.03 13.69 15.05
CA ALA A 148 14.42 12.33 15.44
C ALA A 148 15.95 12.27 15.32
N ASN A 149 16.62 12.70 16.40
CA ASN A 149 18.04 12.42 16.66
C ASN A 149 18.20 10.98 17.14
#